data_AF-A0A1I2G6J2-F1
#
_entry.id   AF-A0A1I2G6J2-F1
#
_cell.length_a   1.000
_cell.length_b   1.000
_cell.length_c   1.000
_cell.angle_alpha   90.00
_cell.angle_beta   90.00
_cell.angle_gamma   90.00
#
_symmetry.space_group_name_H-M   'P 1'
#
loop_
_entity.id
_entity.type
_entity.pdbx_description
1 polymer ?
#
loop_
_entity_poly.entity_id
_entity_poly.type
_entity_poly.pdbx_seq_one_letter_code
_entity_poly.pdbx_strand_id
1 'polypeptide(L)'
;MAKLASQAPVPVFVAQGDDAPAETARLCLNSTLTIVETPRAAAILLVAGTIPASLIPNLHRLHDQLPHPRATVFWQAEPTDLLSEAVTVRNDDNLVSVLTDTRSSLLSGSHGTEADLLPDAPPNEWRGVGSHGQGGKGMMGGTPYGRPMAMTAADFRDGLELDAYTADFGPFLPMFPPGLVLTLTLQGDVIQKVSVVHLPFAGEGNAGAALLRLLGLPALAKRLLRGPSDDADFKRLIRLSGVRAAIPPGLGCAPNGSDVRERFERLTTDPGNPSKVHVDGVGLGDLLIGLEWHEAMLVLNSFDDESLRAICANTSSPELEEKNGDSMDHEGHAGHMS
;
A
#
# COMPACT_ATOMS: atom_id res chain seq x y z
N MET A 1 -12.13 34.18 -0.68
CA MET A 1 -11.18 33.05 -0.64
C MET A 1 -11.93 31.71 -0.70
N ALA A 2 -12.75 31.34 0.30
CA ALA A 2 -13.45 30.05 0.34
C ALA A 2 -14.30 29.73 -0.91
N LYS A 3 -15.08 30.69 -1.43
CA LYS A 3 -15.92 30.52 -2.63
C LYS A 3 -15.15 30.28 -3.94
N LEU A 4 -13.89 30.73 -4.02
CA LEU A 4 -13.03 30.48 -5.19
C LEU A 4 -12.31 29.12 -5.04
N ALA A 5 -11.90 28.79 -3.81
CA ALA A 5 -11.28 27.51 -3.49
C ALA A 5 -12.24 26.31 -3.64
N SER A 6 -13.55 26.50 -3.43
CA SER A 6 -14.57 25.47 -3.63
C SER A 6 -14.80 25.10 -5.10
N GLN A 7 -14.23 25.85 -6.05
CA GLN A 7 -14.28 25.53 -7.49
C GLN A 7 -13.08 24.68 -7.94
N ALA A 8 -12.07 24.52 -7.09
CA ALA A 8 -10.94 23.64 -7.38
C ALA A 8 -11.37 22.17 -7.26
N PRO A 9 -10.79 21.26 -8.06
CA PRO A 9 -11.03 19.84 -7.90
C PRO A 9 -10.75 19.36 -6.47
N VAL A 10 -11.61 18.50 -5.94
CA VAL A 10 -11.53 17.99 -4.58
C VAL A 10 -10.35 17.02 -4.47
N PRO A 11 -9.33 17.27 -3.64
CA PRO A 11 -8.24 16.32 -3.45
C PRO A 11 -8.68 15.19 -2.53
N VAL A 12 -8.74 13.98 -3.07
CA VAL A 12 -9.26 12.79 -2.39
C VAL A 12 -8.19 11.71 -2.35
N PHE A 13 -7.92 11.17 -1.16
CA PHE A 13 -7.19 9.92 -1.02
C PHE A 13 -8.20 8.78 -0.86
N VAL A 14 -8.01 7.68 -1.59
CA VAL A 14 -8.94 6.55 -1.58
C VAL A 14 -8.36 5.39 -0.78
N ALA A 15 -9.05 4.98 0.27
CA ALA A 15 -8.83 3.74 0.99
C ALA A 15 -9.86 2.70 0.50
N GLN A 16 -9.42 1.71 -0.28
CA GLN A 16 -10.30 0.66 -0.78
C GLN A 16 -10.44 -0.47 0.25
N GLY A 17 -11.66 -1.01 0.37
CA GLY A 17 -12.02 -2.21 1.13
C GLY A 17 -12.28 -3.42 0.25
N ASP A 18 -12.74 -4.52 0.85
CA ASP A 18 -12.85 -5.84 0.20
C ASP A 18 -13.94 -5.89 -0.89
N ASP A 19 -15.05 -5.18 -0.68
CA ASP A 19 -16.19 -5.06 -1.59
C ASP A 19 -16.25 -3.66 -2.23
N ALA A 20 -15.09 -3.01 -2.41
CA ALA A 20 -15.02 -1.70 -3.05
C ALA A 20 -15.66 -1.72 -4.44
N PRO A 21 -16.49 -0.71 -4.79
CA PRO A 21 -17.13 -0.67 -6.11
C PRO A 21 -16.10 -0.61 -7.25
N ALA A 22 -16.35 -1.29 -8.37
CA ALA A 22 -15.46 -1.29 -9.54
C ALA A 22 -15.23 0.14 -10.09
N GLU A 23 -16.23 1.00 -9.93
CA GLU A 23 -16.24 2.43 -10.24
C GLU A 23 -15.13 3.21 -9.52
N THR A 24 -14.59 2.68 -8.41
CA THR A 24 -13.51 3.31 -7.64
C THR A 24 -12.30 3.65 -8.52
N ALA A 25 -11.91 2.73 -9.41
CA ALA A 25 -10.77 2.97 -10.31
C ALA A 25 -11.03 4.13 -11.30
N ARG A 26 -12.30 4.37 -11.63
CA ARG A 26 -12.76 5.37 -12.61
C ARG A 26 -12.97 6.75 -12.00
N LEU A 27 -12.88 6.92 -10.67
CA LEU A 27 -12.97 8.24 -10.02
C LEU A 27 -11.96 9.25 -10.58
N CYS A 28 -10.77 8.77 -10.97
CA CYS A 28 -9.72 9.62 -11.58
C CYS A 28 -10.08 10.20 -12.97
N LEU A 29 -11.19 9.74 -13.57
CA LEU A 29 -11.72 10.26 -14.83
C LEU A 29 -12.60 11.50 -14.63
N ASN A 30 -13.09 11.73 -13.41
CA ASN A 30 -13.93 12.87 -13.11
C ASN A 30 -13.07 14.13 -12.88
N SER A 31 -13.33 15.21 -13.63
CA SER A 31 -12.55 16.45 -13.54
C SER A 31 -12.81 17.27 -12.28
N THR A 32 -13.88 16.98 -11.54
CA THR A 32 -14.18 17.63 -10.25
C THR A 32 -13.39 17.02 -9.10
N LEU A 33 -12.78 15.85 -9.31
CA LEU A 33 -11.97 15.15 -8.31
C LEU A 33 -10.50 15.16 -8.73
N THR A 34 -9.61 15.22 -7.75
CA THR A 34 -8.19 14.91 -7.91
C THR A 34 -7.86 13.77 -6.97
N ILE A 35 -7.74 12.57 -7.51
CA ILE A 35 -7.27 11.41 -6.73
C ILE A 35 -5.77 11.59 -6.51
N VAL A 36 -5.37 11.70 -5.24
CA VAL A 36 -3.98 11.95 -4.84
C VAL A 36 -3.31 10.66 -4.37
N GLU A 37 -1.99 10.58 -4.56
CA GLU A 37 -1.19 9.39 -4.23
C GLU A 37 -0.63 9.41 -2.80
N THR A 38 -0.83 10.50 -2.06
CA THR A 38 -0.38 10.64 -0.68
C THR A 38 -1.50 11.24 0.17
N PRO A 39 -1.76 10.69 1.38
CA PRO A 39 -2.76 11.24 2.29
C PRO A 39 -2.46 12.70 2.65
N ARG A 40 -1.18 13.10 2.63
CA ARG A 40 -0.75 14.48 2.93
C ARG A 40 -1.20 15.51 1.88
N ALA A 41 -1.57 15.06 0.69
CA ALA A 41 -2.11 15.92 -0.36
C ALA A 41 -3.65 15.93 -0.39
N ALA A 42 -4.32 15.13 0.44
CA ALA A 42 -5.77 15.00 0.45
C ALA A 42 -6.42 15.98 1.43
N ALA A 43 -7.69 16.27 1.15
CA ALA A 43 -8.59 16.92 2.09
C ALA A 43 -9.72 15.99 2.54
N ILE A 44 -10.05 15.00 1.70
CA ILE A 44 -11.06 14.00 2.01
C ILE A 44 -10.40 12.61 1.94
N LEU A 45 -10.61 11.82 2.98
CA LEU A 45 -10.40 10.38 2.96
C LEU A 45 -11.68 9.71 2.47
N LEU A 46 -11.65 9.10 1.29
CA LEU A 46 -12.75 8.28 0.78
C LEU A 46 -12.49 6.82 1.13
N VAL A 47 -13.32 6.25 1.99
CA VAL A 47 -13.33 4.81 2.29
C VAL A 47 -14.33 4.14 1.35
N ALA A 48 -13.84 3.40 0.37
CA ALA A 48 -14.66 2.74 -0.64
C ALA A 48 -14.75 1.24 -0.33
N GLY A 49 -15.93 0.76 0.07
CA GLY A 49 -16.12 -0.60 0.54
C GLY A 49 -15.69 -0.84 2.00
N THR A 50 -16.05 -2.01 2.50
CA THR A 50 -15.88 -2.53 3.84
C THR A 50 -14.41 -2.80 4.15
N ILE A 51 -13.89 -2.12 5.18
CA ILE A 51 -12.54 -2.39 5.71
C ILE A 51 -12.63 -3.55 6.73
N PRO A 52 -11.90 -4.66 6.53
CA PRO A 52 -11.87 -5.75 7.50
C PRO A 52 -11.39 -5.28 8.88
N ALA A 53 -11.90 -5.90 9.95
CA ALA A 53 -11.58 -5.53 11.33
C ALA A 53 -10.06 -5.52 11.61
N SER A 54 -9.30 -6.44 11.00
CA SER A 54 -7.84 -6.52 11.10
C SER A 54 -7.12 -5.29 10.54
N LEU A 55 -7.73 -4.56 9.61
CA LEU A 55 -7.14 -3.42 8.90
C LEU A 55 -7.66 -2.06 9.40
N ILE A 56 -8.67 -2.04 10.30
CA ILE A 56 -9.17 -0.81 10.94
C ILE A 56 -8.04 0.01 11.60
N PRO A 57 -7.07 -0.58 12.33
CA PRO A 57 -5.96 0.20 12.88
C PRO A 57 -5.12 0.92 11.81
N ASN A 58 -4.98 0.32 10.62
CA ASN A 58 -4.29 0.95 9.50
C ASN A 58 -5.11 2.11 8.92
N LEU A 59 -6.44 2.00 8.90
CA LEU A 59 -7.32 3.08 8.46
C LEU A 59 -7.22 4.29 9.40
N HIS A 60 -7.21 4.06 10.72
CA HIS A 60 -7.05 5.14 11.70
C HIS A 60 -5.69 5.85 11.55
N ARG A 61 -4.61 5.09 11.35
CA ARG A 61 -3.29 5.66 11.04
C ARG A 61 -3.28 6.47 9.75
N LEU A 62 -4.00 6.01 8.72
CA LEU A 62 -4.11 6.72 7.45
C LEU A 62 -4.89 8.04 7.63
N HIS A 63 -6.02 7.99 8.34
CA HIS A 63 -6.83 9.17 8.64
C HIS A 63 -6.00 10.28 9.32
N ASP A 64 -5.23 9.95 10.35
CA ASP A 64 -4.41 10.93 11.09
C ASP A 64 -3.22 11.47 10.27
N GLN A 65 -2.89 10.86 9.12
CA GLN A 65 -1.89 11.40 8.17
C GLN A 65 -2.45 12.49 7.25
N LEU A 66 -3.78 12.62 7.12
CA LEU A 66 -4.38 13.70 6.35
C LEU A 66 -4.21 15.04 7.10
N PRO A 67 -3.89 16.13 6.38
CA PRO A 67 -3.76 17.45 6.98
C PRO A 67 -5.13 18.04 7.33
N HIS A 68 -5.20 18.78 8.43
CA HIS A 68 -6.39 19.60 8.72
C HIS A 68 -6.53 20.78 7.73
N PRO A 69 -7.77 21.22 7.41
CA PRO A 69 -9.03 20.59 7.76
C PRO A 69 -9.33 19.35 6.89
N ARG A 70 -9.71 18.24 7.55
CA ARG A 70 -10.01 16.95 6.91
C ARG A 70 -11.42 16.46 7.24
N ALA A 71 -11.96 15.62 6.36
CA ALA A 71 -13.15 14.82 6.60
C ALA A 71 -13.03 13.43 5.96
N THR A 72 -13.82 12.50 6.45
CA THR A 72 -13.93 11.14 5.94
C THR A 72 -15.31 10.93 5.32
N VAL A 73 -15.33 10.26 4.17
CA VAL A 73 -16.56 9.85 3.47
C VAL A 73 -16.50 8.36 3.26
N PHE A 74 -17.53 7.64 3.72
CA PHE A 74 -17.70 6.20 3.50
C PHE A 74 -18.62 5.98 2.31
N TRP A 75 -18.16 5.27 1.29
CA TRP A 75 -18.90 4.94 0.08
C TRP A 75 -19.09 3.43 -0.03
N GLN A 76 -20.36 3.01 -0.04
CA GLN A 76 -20.78 1.62 0.06
C GLN A 76 -20.14 0.88 1.25
N ALA A 77 -19.89 1.61 2.34
CA ALA A 77 -19.23 1.11 3.55
C ALA A 77 -19.93 1.64 4.80
N GLU A 78 -19.82 0.91 5.91
CA GLU A 78 -20.24 1.42 7.23
C GLU A 78 -19.08 2.14 7.92
N PRO A 79 -19.35 3.25 8.63
CA PRO A 79 -18.34 3.91 9.45
C PRO A 79 -17.81 3.02 10.57
N THR A 80 -16.57 3.24 10.98
CA THR A 80 -16.01 2.62 12.20
C THR A 80 -16.54 3.34 13.44
N ASP A 81 -16.42 2.72 14.62
CA ASP A 81 -16.88 3.33 15.88
C ASP A 81 -16.29 4.73 16.12
N LEU A 82 -14.99 4.89 15.83
CA LEU A 82 -14.25 6.14 15.98
C LEU A 82 -14.55 7.18 14.89
N LEU A 83 -15.23 6.78 13.81
CA LEU A 83 -15.64 7.64 12.71
C LEU A 83 -17.17 7.60 12.51
N SER A 84 -17.93 7.32 13.57
CA SER A 84 -19.38 7.11 13.51
C SER A 84 -20.19 8.31 12.99
N GLU A 85 -19.64 9.52 13.07
CA GLU A 85 -20.23 10.75 12.53
C GLU A 85 -19.86 11.04 11.06
N ALA A 86 -19.01 10.21 10.45
CA ALA A 86 -18.56 10.41 9.07
C ALA A 86 -19.71 10.27 8.07
N VAL A 87 -19.61 11.03 6.97
CA VAL A 87 -20.64 11.04 5.93
C VAL A 87 -20.66 9.69 5.20
N THR A 88 -21.86 9.13 4.98
CA THR A 88 -22.04 7.86 4.25
C THR A 88 -22.76 8.08 2.92
N VAL A 89 -22.35 7.32 1.90
CA VAL A 89 -22.93 7.33 0.56
C VAL A 89 -23.18 5.90 0.13
N ARG A 90 -24.44 5.55 -0.15
CA ARG A 90 -24.83 4.21 -0.63
C ARG A 90 -25.06 4.12 -2.13
N ASN A 91 -25.29 5.27 -2.78
CA ASN A 91 -25.59 5.36 -4.21
C ASN A 91 -24.50 6.16 -4.92
N ASP A 92 -23.98 5.60 -6.01
CA ASP A 92 -22.86 6.11 -6.80
C ASP A 92 -23.14 7.47 -7.44
N ASP A 93 -24.39 7.69 -7.87
CA ASP A 93 -24.81 8.92 -8.57
C ASP A 93 -24.59 10.19 -7.73
N ASN A 94 -24.56 10.06 -6.40
CA ASN A 94 -24.42 11.17 -5.47
C ASN A 94 -23.00 11.32 -4.91
N LEU A 95 -22.06 10.43 -5.24
CA LEU A 95 -20.74 10.45 -4.62
C LEU A 95 -19.99 11.76 -4.86
N VAL A 96 -19.95 12.20 -6.13
CA VAL A 96 -19.17 13.38 -6.53
C VAL A 96 -19.74 14.67 -5.93
N SER A 97 -21.08 14.79 -5.87
CA SER A 97 -21.73 15.93 -5.24
C SER A 97 -21.45 15.93 -3.73
N VAL A 98 -21.59 14.78 -3.05
CA VAL A 98 -21.26 14.67 -1.62
C VAL A 98 -19.81 15.05 -1.33
N LEU A 99 -18.84 14.56 -2.10
CA LEU A 99 -17.43 14.94 -1.93
C LEU A 99 -17.21 16.45 -2.10
N THR A 100 -17.88 17.07 -3.08
CA THR A 100 -17.79 18.51 -3.35
C THR A 100 -18.45 19.33 -2.25
N ASP A 101 -19.59 18.89 -1.74
CA ASP A 101 -20.35 19.55 -0.67
C ASP A 101 -19.62 19.43 0.67
N THR A 102 -19.06 18.26 0.98
CA THR A 102 -18.20 18.04 2.16
C THR A 102 -16.98 18.96 2.09
N ARG A 103 -16.28 19.03 0.95
CA ARG A 103 -15.13 19.94 0.80
C ARG A 103 -15.53 21.40 0.96
N SER A 104 -16.65 21.79 0.36
CA SER A 104 -17.16 23.16 0.46
C SER A 104 -17.52 23.53 1.90
N SER A 105 -18.10 22.59 2.64
CA SER A 105 -18.48 22.73 4.06
C SER A 105 -17.27 22.82 4.99
N LEU A 106 -16.20 22.06 4.71
CA LEU A 106 -14.93 22.18 5.42
C LEU A 106 -14.28 23.56 5.19
N LEU A 107 -14.31 24.05 3.95
CA LEU A 107 -13.70 25.35 3.60
C LEU A 107 -14.50 26.55 4.12
N SER A 108 -15.82 26.41 4.25
CA SER A 108 -16.68 27.44 4.84
C SER A 108 -16.66 27.41 6.37
N GLY A 109 -16.18 26.31 6.97
CA GLY A 109 -16.24 26.06 8.41
C GLY A 109 -17.62 25.62 8.91
N SER A 110 -18.58 25.33 8.03
CA SER A 110 -19.89 24.78 8.42
C SER A 110 -19.79 23.32 8.85
N HIS A 111 -18.78 22.60 8.35
CA HIS A 111 -18.38 21.29 8.86
C HIS A 111 -17.02 21.43 9.54
N GLY A 112 -16.93 21.02 10.81
CA GLY A 112 -15.66 21.00 11.54
C GLY A 112 -14.66 20.04 10.91
N THR A 113 -13.37 20.25 11.15
CA THR A 113 -12.39 19.21 10.84
C THR A 113 -12.55 18.05 11.81
N GLU A 114 -12.37 16.83 11.33
CA GLU A 114 -12.30 15.65 12.20
C GLU A 114 -11.06 15.74 13.11
N ALA A 115 -11.19 15.30 14.37
CA ALA A 115 -10.11 15.27 15.36
C ALA A 115 -9.16 14.09 15.10
N ASP A 116 -7.98 14.08 15.72
CA ASP A 116 -7.09 12.90 15.68
C ASP A 116 -7.74 11.70 16.39
N LEU A 117 -7.65 10.52 15.77
CA LEU A 117 -8.21 9.29 16.33
C LEU A 117 -7.22 8.61 17.28
N LEU A 118 -5.92 8.69 16.96
CA LEU A 118 -4.86 8.07 17.72
C LEU A 118 -4.31 9.05 18.76
N PRO A 119 -3.86 8.56 19.93
CA PRO A 119 -3.27 9.42 20.94
C PRO A 119 -1.96 10.03 20.41
N ASP A 120 -1.77 11.33 20.64
CA ASP A 120 -0.49 12.01 20.46
C ASP A 120 0.45 11.68 21.62
N ALA A 121 0.91 10.43 21.65
CA ALA A 121 1.85 9.91 22.62
C ALA A 121 3.04 9.27 21.91
N PRO A 122 4.27 9.44 22.43
CA PRO A 122 5.42 8.76 21.87
C PRO A 122 5.21 7.23 21.96
N PRO A 123 5.65 6.46 20.94
CA PRO A 123 5.45 5.01 20.91
C PRO A 123 6.18 4.28 22.04
N ASN A 124 7.17 4.92 22.65
CA ASN A 124 7.87 4.41 23.83
C ASN A 124 7.87 5.48 24.92
N GLU A 125 7.61 5.06 26.16
CA GLU A 125 7.70 5.93 27.32
C GLU A 125 9.11 6.52 27.44
N TRP A 126 9.20 7.82 27.70
CA TRP A 126 10.46 8.49 27.94
C TRP A 126 11.10 7.96 29.24
N ARG A 127 12.24 7.27 29.14
CA ARG A 127 12.93 6.64 30.30
C ARG A 127 13.94 7.55 31.02
N GLY A 128 13.99 8.85 30.69
CA GLY A 128 14.92 9.79 31.33
C GLY A 128 16.40 9.54 31.00
N VAL A 129 17.29 10.22 31.73
CA VAL A 129 18.75 10.09 31.60
C VAL A 129 19.22 8.86 32.38
N GLY A 130 19.92 7.93 31.74
CA GLY A 130 20.50 6.77 32.39
C GLY A 130 21.55 7.16 33.44
N SER A 131 21.88 6.23 34.34
CA SER A 131 22.80 6.45 35.48
C SER A 131 24.20 6.95 35.10
N HIS A 132 24.58 6.82 33.83
CA HIS A 132 25.88 7.22 33.29
C HIS A 132 25.81 8.54 32.49
N GLY A 133 24.74 9.33 32.63
CA GLY A 133 24.54 10.58 31.88
C GLY A 133 24.17 10.36 30.41
N GLN A 134 24.07 9.12 29.95
CA GLN A 134 23.62 8.74 28.62
C GLN A 134 22.09 8.66 28.63
N GLY A 135 21.42 9.53 27.87
CA GLY A 135 19.94 9.56 27.79
C GLY A 135 19.29 10.94 27.90
N GLY A 136 20.05 12.03 27.71
CA GLY A 136 19.51 13.38 27.70
C GLY A 136 20.15 14.23 26.61
N LYS A 137 19.33 14.76 25.70
CA LYS A 137 19.69 15.64 24.58
C LYS A 137 20.69 15.04 23.57
N GLY A 138 20.23 14.04 22.81
CA GLY A 138 20.64 13.86 21.42
C GLY A 138 21.97 13.16 21.11
N MET A 139 22.21 11.94 21.61
CA MET A 139 23.26 11.03 21.08
C MET A 139 22.71 9.58 21.10
N MET A 140 22.49 8.92 19.95
CA MET A 140 23.46 8.26 19.04
C MET A 140 24.22 7.12 19.74
N GLY A 141 23.59 5.93 19.84
CA GLY A 141 24.28 4.74 20.36
C GLY A 141 23.39 3.67 21.02
N GLY A 142 22.09 3.90 21.16
CA GLY A 142 21.13 2.93 21.70
C GLY A 142 19.70 3.38 21.38
N THR A 143 18.81 2.39 21.19
CA THR A 143 17.38 2.46 20.80
C THR A 143 16.79 3.89 20.73
N PRO A 144 17.13 4.71 19.71
CA PRO A 144 16.74 6.12 19.68
C PRO A 144 15.22 6.25 19.55
N TYR A 145 14.61 7.09 20.39
CA TYR A 145 13.14 7.20 20.48
C TYR A 145 12.43 5.86 20.74
N GLY A 146 13.15 4.91 21.35
CA GLY A 146 12.69 3.55 21.61
C GLY A 146 12.50 2.69 20.34
N ARG A 147 13.05 3.11 19.19
CA ARG A 147 13.23 2.25 18.01
C ARG A 147 14.67 1.73 17.96
N PRO A 148 14.91 0.42 17.85
CA PRO A 148 16.26 -0.11 17.67
C PRO A 148 16.92 0.56 16.46
N MET A 149 18.24 0.82 16.55
CA MET A 149 18.98 1.19 15.33
C MET A 149 18.91 0.02 14.36
N ALA A 150 18.76 0.33 13.07
CA ALA A 150 18.87 -0.68 12.03
C ALA A 150 20.25 -1.34 12.14
N MET A 151 20.28 -2.66 12.16
CA MET A 151 21.52 -3.42 12.06
C MET A 151 21.93 -3.49 10.60
N THR A 152 23.24 -3.51 10.33
CA THR A 152 23.75 -3.73 8.99
C THR A 152 23.72 -5.21 8.63
N ALA A 153 23.52 -5.50 7.34
CA ALA A 153 23.67 -6.83 6.76
C ALA A 153 24.23 -6.70 5.33
N ALA A 154 24.71 -7.79 4.73
CA ALA A 154 25.24 -7.76 3.37
C ALA A 154 24.12 -7.53 2.33
N ASP A 155 24.26 -6.49 1.49
CA ASP A 155 23.38 -6.19 0.36
C ASP A 155 23.60 -7.17 -0.81
N PHE A 156 22.54 -7.52 -1.55
CA PHE A 156 22.61 -8.51 -2.63
C PHE A 156 23.38 -8.02 -3.88
N ARG A 157 23.51 -6.71 -4.08
CA ARG A 157 24.11 -6.15 -5.30
C ARG A 157 25.64 -6.23 -5.26
N ASP A 158 26.22 -5.81 -4.15
CA ASP A 158 27.66 -5.60 -4.02
C ASP A 158 28.26 -6.17 -2.72
N GLY A 159 27.43 -6.72 -1.83
CA GLY A 159 27.87 -7.25 -0.54
C GLY A 159 28.26 -6.17 0.47
N LEU A 160 27.99 -4.88 0.20
CA LEU A 160 28.21 -3.83 1.18
C LEU A 160 27.25 -3.98 2.36
N GLU A 161 27.75 -3.67 3.55
CA GLU A 161 26.94 -3.67 4.76
C GLU A 161 26.05 -2.41 4.80
N LEU A 162 24.76 -2.58 4.53
CA LEU A 162 23.76 -1.52 4.56
C LEU A 162 22.75 -1.74 5.70
N ASP A 163 22.19 -0.64 6.20
CA ASP A 163 21.12 -0.67 7.21
C ASP A 163 19.91 -1.46 6.69
N ALA A 164 19.51 -2.50 7.42
CA ALA A 164 18.30 -3.24 7.14
C ALA A 164 17.08 -2.57 7.79
N TYR A 165 16.07 -2.23 6.97
CA TYR A 165 14.82 -1.64 7.42
C TYR A 165 13.66 -2.62 7.25
N THR A 166 13.12 -3.11 8.36
CA THR A 166 11.94 -3.98 8.37
C THR A 166 10.70 -3.22 8.80
N ALA A 167 9.64 -3.26 7.99
CA ALA A 167 8.36 -2.65 8.29
C ALA A 167 7.21 -3.29 7.52
N ASP A 168 5.98 -3.00 7.97
CA ASP A 168 4.76 -3.36 7.25
C ASP A 168 4.39 -2.28 6.24
N PHE A 169 4.12 -2.70 5.00
CA PHE A 169 3.71 -1.86 3.88
C PHE A 169 2.30 -2.25 3.43
N GLY A 170 1.40 -1.28 3.31
CA GLY A 170 -0.02 -1.49 2.96
C GLY A 170 -0.99 -1.15 4.12
N PRO A 171 -2.30 -1.41 3.97
CA PRO A 171 -3.01 -1.94 2.80
C PRO A 171 -3.42 -0.87 1.78
N PHE A 172 -3.19 0.41 2.10
CA PHE A 172 -3.70 1.55 1.33
C PHE A 172 -2.62 2.26 0.50
N LEU A 173 -1.48 1.61 0.24
CA LEU A 173 -0.45 2.18 -0.63
C LEU A 173 -0.94 2.18 -2.08
N PRO A 174 -0.98 3.32 -2.80
CA PRO A 174 -1.51 3.36 -4.17
C PRO A 174 -0.74 2.51 -5.19
N MET A 175 0.51 2.16 -4.88
CA MET A 175 1.33 1.24 -5.68
C MET A 175 1.12 -0.24 -5.33
N PHE A 176 0.40 -0.56 -4.26
CA PHE A 176 0.09 -1.94 -3.90
C PHE A 176 -1.31 -2.30 -4.42
N PRO A 177 -1.52 -3.57 -4.80
CA PRO A 177 -2.86 -4.12 -4.93
C PRO A 177 -3.67 -3.89 -3.63
N PRO A 178 -4.92 -3.43 -3.72
CA PRO A 178 -5.73 -3.09 -2.54
C PRO A 178 -5.79 -4.23 -1.53
N GLY A 179 -5.66 -3.91 -0.23
CA GLY A 179 -5.74 -4.89 0.85
C GLY A 179 -4.45 -5.66 1.13
N LEU A 180 -3.47 -5.63 0.21
CA LEU A 180 -2.19 -6.31 0.41
C LEU A 180 -1.40 -5.66 1.53
N VAL A 181 -0.99 -6.44 2.52
CA VAL A 181 -0.02 -6.02 3.54
C VAL A 181 1.17 -6.95 3.52
N LEU A 182 2.36 -6.39 3.32
CA LEU A 182 3.63 -7.12 3.32
C LEU A 182 4.53 -6.61 4.45
N THR A 183 5.10 -7.52 5.23
CA THR A 183 6.30 -7.21 6.01
C THR A 183 7.49 -7.36 5.09
N LEU A 184 8.19 -6.27 4.82
CA LEU A 184 9.36 -6.24 3.96
C LEU A 184 10.59 -5.86 4.76
N THR A 185 11.72 -6.50 4.46
CA THR A 185 13.04 -6.01 4.86
C THR A 185 13.72 -5.41 3.64
N LEU A 186 14.07 -4.13 3.71
CA LEU A 186 14.72 -3.38 2.65
C LEU A 186 16.16 -3.03 3.04
N GLN A 187 17.05 -3.04 2.06
CA GLN A 187 18.38 -2.43 2.16
C GLN A 187 18.56 -1.44 1.01
N GLY A 188 18.54 -0.15 1.34
CA GLY A 188 18.25 0.88 0.35
C GLY A 188 16.87 0.63 -0.27
N ASP A 189 16.85 0.35 -1.57
CA ASP A 189 15.67 0.03 -2.38
C ASP A 189 15.53 -1.47 -2.68
N VAL A 190 16.47 -2.32 -2.30
CA VAL A 190 16.43 -3.76 -2.60
C VAL A 190 15.63 -4.52 -1.55
N ILE A 191 14.73 -5.41 -1.99
CA ILE A 191 13.97 -6.29 -1.12
C ILE A 191 14.84 -7.47 -0.70
N GLN A 192 15.08 -7.57 0.61
CA GLN A 192 15.87 -8.63 1.24
C GLN A 192 15.02 -9.80 1.71
N LYS A 193 13.85 -9.50 2.31
CA LYS A 193 12.89 -10.48 2.81
C LYS A 193 11.48 -9.97 2.55
N VAL A 194 10.56 -10.92 2.36
CA VAL A 194 9.13 -10.65 2.19
C VAL A 194 8.32 -11.68 2.97
N SER A 195 7.30 -11.21 3.67
CA SER A 195 6.29 -12.03 4.32
C SER A 195 4.92 -11.40 4.11
N VAL A 196 3.89 -12.22 3.97
CA VAL A 196 2.51 -11.74 3.76
C VAL A 196 1.80 -11.64 5.10
N VAL A 197 1.27 -10.45 5.41
CA VAL A 197 0.46 -10.20 6.61
C VAL A 197 -1.03 -10.22 6.28
N HIS A 198 -1.40 -9.68 5.11
CA HIS A 198 -2.78 -9.69 4.63
C HIS A 198 -2.81 -9.87 3.11
N LEU A 199 -3.71 -10.72 2.63
CA LEU A 199 -3.91 -10.97 1.20
C LEU A 199 -4.52 -9.74 0.51
N PRO A 200 -4.25 -9.51 -0.79
CA PRO A 200 -4.98 -8.49 -1.52
C PRO A 200 -6.47 -8.83 -1.58
N PHE A 201 -7.33 -7.82 -1.61
CA PHE A 201 -8.77 -7.98 -1.77
C PHE A 201 -9.10 -8.67 -3.09
N ALA A 202 -10.25 -9.34 -3.13
CA ALA A 202 -10.73 -9.91 -4.37
C ALA A 202 -11.45 -8.82 -5.16
N GLY A 203 -11.27 -8.75 -6.48
CA GLY A 203 -11.95 -7.75 -7.27
C GLY A 203 -11.77 -7.91 -8.77
N GLU A 204 -12.41 -7.00 -9.51
CA GLU A 204 -12.10 -6.79 -10.92
C GLU A 204 -10.85 -5.90 -11.01
N GLY A 205 -9.70 -6.55 -11.10
CA GLY A 205 -8.40 -5.90 -11.15
C GLY A 205 -8.28 -4.93 -12.33
N ASN A 206 -7.67 -3.77 -12.07
CA ASN A 206 -7.29 -2.79 -13.10
C ASN A 206 -5.78 -2.80 -13.35
N ALA A 207 -5.17 -3.98 -13.31
CA ALA A 207 -3.73 -4.21 -13.35
C ALA A 207 -3.03 -3.44 -14.49
N GLY A 208 -3.60 -3.44 -15.71
CA GLY A 208 -3.06 -2.66 -16.83
C GLY A 208 -3.01 -1.16 -16.57
N ALA A 209 -4.05 -0.59 -15.94
CA ALA A 209 -4.07 0.82 -15.58
C ALA A 209 -3.12 1.14 -14.43
N ALA A 210 -2.98 0.22 -13.46
CA ALA A 210 -2.01 0.32 -12.37
C ALA A 210 -0.57 0.34 -12.91
N LEU A 211 -0.20 -0.60 -13.77
CA LEU A 211 1.11 -0.64 -14.43
C LEU A 211 1.40 0.64 -15.22
N LEU A 212 0.43 1.14 -15.98
CA LEU A 212 0.61 2.39 -16.72
C LEU A 212 0.86 3.59 -15.81
N ARG A 213 0.26 3.64 -14.61
CA ARG A 213 0.57 4.69 -13.62
C ARG A 213 1.98 4.54 -13.06
N LEU A 214 2.37 3.31 -12.66
CA LEU A 214 3.71 3.01 -12.15
C LEU A 214 4.81 3.34 -13.16
N LEU A 215 4.52 3.16 -14.46
CA LEU A 215 5.43 3.48 -15.56
C LEU A 215 5.39 4.97 -15.97
N GLY A 216 4.73 5.83 -15.19
CA GLY A 216 4.68 7.28 -15.44
C GLY A 216 3.77 7.71 -16.58
N LEU A 217 2.77 6.90 -16.95
CA LEU A 217 1.83 7.14 -18.06
C LEU A 217 0.36 7.25 -17.59
N PRO A 218 0.03 8.16 -16.65
CA PRO A 218 -1.31 8.26 -16.09
C PRO A 218 -2.38 8.65 -17.13
N ALA A 219 -2.01 9.36 -18.20
CA ALA A 219 -2.93 9.69 -19.29
C ALA A 219 -3.38 8.44 -20.07
N LEU A 220 -2.47 7.48 -20.29
CA LEU A 220 -2.80 6.21 -20.92
C LEU A 220 -3.59 5.31 -19.98
N ALA A 221 -3.27 5.31 -18.68
CA ALA A 221 -4.07 4.63 -17.67
C ALA A 221 -5.53 5.12 -17.66
N LYS A 222 -5.75 6.45 -17.69
CA LYS A 222 -7.09 7.04 -17.80
C LYS A 222 -7.80 6.66 -19.09
N ARG A 223 -7.08 6.56 -20.21
CA ARG A 223 -7.66 6.12 -21.49
C ARG A 223 -8.11 4.66 -21.42
N LEU A 224 -7.30 3.78 -20.83
CA LEU A 224 -7.65 2.37 -20.62
C LEU A 224 -8.92 2.22 -19.77
N LEU A 225 -9.04 2.99 -18.68
CA LEU A 225 -10.20 2.97 -17.78
C LEU A 225 -11.50 3.52 -18.38
N ARG A 226 -11.44 4.23 -19.50
CA ARG A 226 -12.65 4.66 -20.23
C ARG A 226 -13.31 3.50 -21.00
N GLY A 227 -12.59 2.39 -21.17
CA GLY A 227 -13.05 1.17 -21.82
C GLY A 227 -12.36 0.92 -23.17
N PRO A 228 -12.25 -0.35 -23.59
CA PRO A 228 -11.64 -0.72 -24.86
C PRO A 228 -12.65 -0.55 -26.00
N SER A 229 -12.67 0.61 -26.66
CA SER A 229 -13.37 0.75 -27.94
C SER A 229 -12.36 0.50 -29.07
N ASP A 230 -11.96 -0.78 -29.26
CA ASP A 230 -10.98 -1.25 -30.27
C ASP A 230 -10.02 -0.16 -30.78
N ASP A 231 -9.29 0.42 -29.83
CA ASP A 231 -8.70 1.73 -30.02
C ASP A 231 -7.33 1.54 -30.65
N ALA A 232 -7.30 1.42 -31.98
CA ALA A 232 -6.07 1.35 -32.76
C ALA A 232 -5.13 2.52 -32.43
N ASP A 233 -5.68 3.67 -32.04
CA ASP A 233 -4.90 4.81 -31.55
C ASP A 233 -4.32 4.55 -30.16
N PHE A 234 -5.04 3.92 -29.23
CA PHE A 234 -4.47 3.51 -27.94
C PHE A 234 -3.30 2.54 -28.12
N LYS A 235 -3.48 1.48 -28.92
CA LYS A 235 -2.40 0.52 -29.23
C LYS A 235 -1.20 1.22 -29.87
N ARG A 236 -1.45 2.17 -30.77
CA ARG A 236 -0.40 3.01 -31.37
C ARG A 236 0.31 3.89 -30.33
N LEU A 237 -0.42 4.51 -29.40
CA LEU A 237 0.15 5.35 -28.35
C LEU A 237 1.01 4.56 -27.37
N ILE A 238 0.57 3.35 -26.98
CA ILE A 238 1.36 2.42 -26.16
C ILE A 238 2.68 2.05 -26.86
N ARG A 239 2.63 1.79 -28.18
CA ARG A 239 3.85 1.53 -28.96
C ARG A 239 4.77 2.74 -29.01
N LEU A 240 4.22 3.93 -29.26
CA LEU A 240 4.98 5.17 -29.39
C LEU A 240 5.56 5.69 -28.07
N SER A 241 4.97 5.33 -26.93
CA SER A 241 5.53 5.70 -25.61
C SER A 241 6.81 4.95 -25.28
N GLY A 242 7.12 3.85 -25.97
CA GLY A 242 8.29 3.01 -25.68
C GLY A 242 8.19 2.25 -24.36
N VAL A 243 7.03 2.28 -23.68
CA VAL A 243 6.83 1.76 -22.32
C VAL A 243 7.25 0.31 -22.16
N ARG A 244 7.00 -0.52 -23.16
CA ARG A 244 7.41 -1.93 -23.16
C ARG A 244 8.91 -2.11 -23.00
N ALA A 245 9.71 -1.22 -23.62
CA ALA A 245 11.16 -1.28 -23.54
C ALA A 245 11.69 -0.84 -22.17
N ALA A 246 10.92 -0.03 -21.43
CA ALA A 246 11.27 0.44 -20.09
C ALA A 246 11.12 -0.64 -19.00
N ILE A 247 10.25 -1.62 -19.19
CA ILE A 247 10.17 -2.80 -18.32
C ILE A 247 11.38 -3.69 -18.66
N PRO A 248 12.20 -4.20 -17.72
CA PRO A 248 13.30 -5.13 -18.06
C PRO A 248 12.83 -6.49 -18.61
N PRO A 249 13.56 -7.13 -19.55
CA PRO A 249 13.24 -8.49 -19.98
C PRO A 249 13.48 -9.49 -18.85
N GLY A 250 12.55 -10.44 -18.68
CA GLY A 250 12.67 -11.48 -17.67
C GLY A 250 12.30 -11.03 -16.25
N LEU A 251 11.86 -9.78 -16.07
CA LEU A 251 11.43 -9.29 -14.77
C LEU A 251 10.19 -10.05 -14.28
N GLY A 252 10.27 -10.62 -13.07
CA GLY A 252 9.15 -11.35 -12.45
C GLY A 252 8.65 -12.52 -13.31
N CYS A 253 9.58 -13.26 -13.93
CA CYS A 253 9.28 -14.50 -14.66
C CYS A 253 8.53 -15.49 -13.78
N ALA A 254 7.31 -15.83 -14.18
CA ALA A 254 6.54 -16.92 -13.58
C ALA A 254 6.97 -18.28 -14.17
N PRO A 255 6.64 -19.42 -13.55
CA PRO A 255 7.03 -20.76 -14.03
C PRO A 255 6.56 -21.10 -15.44
N ASN A 256 5.46 -20.47 -15.89
CA ASN A 256 4.97 -20.61 -17.26
C ASN A 256 5.82 -19.83 -18.30
N GLY A 257 6.90 -19.18 -17.88
CA GLY A 257 7.82 -18.39 -18.70
C GLY A 257 7.37 -16.95 -18.94
N SER A 258 6.18 -16.55 -18.49
CA SER A 258 5.71 -15.17 -18.69
C SER A 258 6.39 -14.20 -17.72
N ASP A 259 6.89 -13.09 -18.25
CA ASP A 259 7.47 -11.99 -17.48
C ASP A 259 6.49 -10.79 -17.40
N VAL A 260 6.88 -9.73 -16.70
CA VAL A 260 6.07 -8.50 -16.59
C VAL A 260 5.79 -7.88 -17.97
N ARG A 261 6.71 -7.97 -18.94
CA ARG A 261 6.50 -7.41 -20.29
C ARG A 261 5.36 -8.12 -21.00
N GLU A 262 5.37 -9.45 -21.01
CA GLU A 262 4.32 -10.24 -21.64
C GLU A 262 2.96 -10.01 -20.97
N ARG A 263 2.93 -9.96 -19.64
CA ARG A 263 1.69 -9.68 -18.89
C ARG A 263 1.17 -8.27 -19.18
N PHE A 264 2.04 -7.26 -19.22
CA PHE A 264 1.69 -5.90 -19.58
C PHE A 264 1.08 -5.79 -20.99
N GLU A 265 1.67 -6.47 -21.98
CA GLU A 265 1.14 -6.48 -23.35
C GLU A 265 -0.29 -7.03 -23.37
N ARG A 266 -0.53 -8.17 -22.72
CA ARG A 266 -1.87 -8.77 -22.63
C ARG A 266 -2.86 -7.85 -21.93
N LEU A 267 -2.49 -7.29 -20.78
CA LEU A 267 -3.33 -6.36 -20.01
C LEU A 267 -3.69 -5.07 -20.77
N THR A 268 -2.88 -4.66 -21.75
CA THR A 268 -3.13 -3.46 -22.56
C THR A 268 -3.77 -3.76 -23.92
N THR A 269 -3.67 -4.99 -24.43
CA THR A 269 -4.36 -5.39 -25.67
C THR A 269 -5.74 -6.00 -25.43
N ASP A 270 -5.90 -6.78 -24.37
CA ASP A 270 -7.16 -7.44 -24.00
C ASP A 270 -7.41 -7.33 -22.49
N PRO A 271 -7.74 -6.12 -21.99
CA PRO A 271 -7.93 -5.88 -20.56
C PRO A 271 -9.10 -6.66 -19.96
N GLY A 272 -10.05 -7.14 -20.77
CA GLY A 272 -11.21 -7.90 -20.31
C GLY A 272 -10.95 -9.40 -20.14
N ASN A 273 -9.78 -9.89 -20.58
CA ASN A 273 -9.38 -11.29 -20.46
C ASN A 273 -7.93 -11.41 -19.99
N PRO A 274 -7.63 -10.97 -18.75
CA PRO A 274 -6.30 -11.16 -18.18
C PRO A 274 -5.98 -12.65 -18.15
N SER A 275 -4.82 -13.04 -18.70
CA SER A 275 -4.41 -14.44 -18.66
C SER A 275 -4.24 -14.89 -17.22
N LYS A 276 -5.04 -15.86 -16.78
CA LYS A 276 -4.78 -16.57 -15.52
C LYS A 276 -3.42 -17.25 -15.60
N VAL A 277 -2.50 -16.84 -14.74
CA VAL A 277 -1.16 -17.43 -14.67
C VAL A 277 -1.26 -18.57 -13.68
N HIS A 278 -0.95 -19.79 -14.12
CA HIS A 278 -0.80 -20.91 -13.20
C HIS A 278 0.50 -20.72 -12.40
N VAL A 279 0.37 -20.60 -11.08
CA VAL A 279 1.42 -20.14 -10.15
C VAL A 279 1.61 -21.10 -8.98
N ASP A 280 1.24 -22.37 -9.18
CA ASP A 280 1.33 -23.40 -8.15
C ASP A 280 2.74 -23.51 -7.57
N GLY A 281 2.83 -23.38 -6.24
CA GLY A 281 4.09 -23.48 -5.50
C GLY A 281 5.01 -22.27 -5.59
N VAL A 282 4.62 -21.18 -6.26
CA VAL A 282 5.40 -19.93 -6.32
C VAL A 282 4.95 -19.00 -5.21
N GLY A 283 5.89 -18.54 -4.40
CA GLY A 283 5.68 -17.48 -3.42
C GLY A 283 6.23 -16.12 -3.87
N LEU A 284 5.92 -15.07 -3.12
CA LEU A 284 6.51 -13.74 -3.32
C LEU A 284 8.02 -13.74 -3.06
N GLY A 285 8.53 -14.66 -2.24
CA GLY A 285 9.97 -14.83 -2.02
C GLY A 285 10.71 -15.13 -3.33
N ASP A 286 10.14 -15.98 -4.18
CA ASP A 286 10.72 -16.36 -5.48
C ASP A 286 10.70 -15.22 -6.49
N LEU A 287 9.77 -14.27 -6.33
CA LEU A 287 9.50 -13.23 -7.31
C LEU A 287 10.09 -11.86 -6.93
N LEU A 288 10.22 -11.55 -5.64
CA LEU A 288 10.53 -10.20 -5.17
C LEU A 288 11.90 -10.06 -4.50
N ILE A 289 12.46 -11.12 -3.92
CA ILE A 289 13.76 -11.04 -3.25
C ILE A 289 14.85 -10.70 -4.27
N GLY A 290 15.68 -9.71 -3.94
CA GLY A 290 16.74 -9.20 -4.81
C GLY A 290 16.29 -8.17 -5.83
N LEU A 291 14.99 -7.93 -5.97
CA LEU A 291 14.48 -6.85 -6.83
C LEU A 291 14.57 -5.49 -6.13
N GLU A 292 14.77 -4.44 -6.92
CA GLU A 292 14.57 -3.07 -6.45
C GLU A 292 13.08 -2.78 -6.26
N TRP A 293 12.76 -1.84 -5.37
CA TRP A 293 11.39 -1.48 -4.98
C TRP A 293 10.49 -1.24 -6.20
N HIS A 294 10.97 -0.47 -7.17
CA HIS A 294 10.17 -0.12 -8.34
C HIS A 294 9.88 -1.34 -9.23
N GLU A 295 10.82 -2.29 -9.33
CA GLU A 295 10.65 -3.52 -10.10
C GLU A 295 9.64 -4.43 -9.42
N ALA A 296 9.75 -4.58 -8.09
CA ALA A 296 8.80 -5.33 -7.29
C ALA A 296 7.37 -4.81 -7.42
N MET A 297 7.18 -3.47 -7.50
CA MET A 297 5.86 -2.89 -7.72
C MET A 297 5.28 -3.28 -9.09
N LEU A 298 6.11 -3.33 -10.13
CA LEU A 298 5.68 -3.80 -11.45
C LEU A 298 5.32 -5.28 -11.43
N VAL A 299 6.08 -6.11 -10.71
CA VAL A 299 5.78 -7.54 -10.55
C VAL A 299 4.44 -7.73 -9.86
N LEU A 300 4.22 -7.11 -8.69
CA LEU A 300 2.97 -7.22 -7.93
C LEU A 300 1.74 -6.79 -8.74
N ASN A 301 1.84 -5.70 -9.50
CA ASN A 301 0.71 -5.15 -10.27
C ASN A 301 0.55 -5.78 -11.67
N SER A 302 1.35 -6.79 -12.01
CA SER A 302 1.27 -7.48 -13.31
C SER A 302 0.43 -8.75 -13.31
N PHE A 303 0.08 -9.26 -12.12
CA PHE A 303 -0.80 -10.41 -11.96
C PHE A 303 -2.26 -9.95 -11.86
N ASP A 304 -3.18 -10.82 -12.27
CA ASP A 304 -4.58 -10.70 -11.88
C ASP A 304 -4.77 -11.02 -10.39
N ASP A 305 -5.89 -10.57 -9.81
CA ASP A 305 -6.16 -10.67 -8.38
C ASP A 305 -6.20 -12.14 -7.90
N GLU A 306 -6.70 -13.08 -8.72
CA GLU A 306 -6.76 -14.51 -8.38
C GLU A 306 -5.35 -15.11 -8.32
N SER A 307 -4.55 -14.91 -9.37
CA SER A 307 -3.16 -15.37 -9.42
C SER A 307 -2.31 -14.75 -8.30
N LEU A 308 -2.46 -13.45 -8.03
CA LEU A 308 -1.70 -12.78 -6.98
C LEU A 308 -2.08 -13.29 -5.58
N ARG A 309 -3.38 -13.51 -5.32
CA ARG A 309 -3.83 -14.10 -4.05
C ARG A 309 -3.26 -15.50 -3.86
N ALA A 310 -3.20 -16.31 -4.92
CA ALA A 310 -2.59 -17.63 -4.87
C ALA A 310 -1.08 -17.57 -4.55
N ILE A 311 -0.33 -16.67 -5.21
CA ILE A 311 1.10 -16.44 -4.91
C ILE A 311 1.30 -16.00 -3.46
N CYS A 312 0.48 -15.06 -2.98
CA CYS A 312 0.55 -14.58 -1.61
C CYS A 312 0.26 -15.70 -0.61
N ALA A 313 -0.72 -16.56 -0.88
CA ALA A 313 -1.06 -17.71 -0.03
C ALA A 313 0.04 -18.78 0.02
N ASN A 314 0.87 -18.91 -1.03
CA ASN A 314 2.03 -19.79 -1.06
C ASN A 314 3.25 -19.20 -0.33
N THR A 315 3.21 -17.92 0.04
CA THR A 315 4.31 -17.25 0.73
C THR A 315 4.21 -17.52 2.23
N SER A 316 5.30 -17.95 2.85
CA SER A 316 5.33 -18.16 4.31
C SER A 316 4.82 -16.92 5.06
N SER A 317 3.85 -17.14 5.94
CA SER A 317 3.49 -16.18 6.99
C SER A 317 4.70 -15.99 7.90
N PRO A 318 4.87 -14.81 8.54
CA PRO A 318 5.96 -14.61 9.49
C PRO A 318 5.74 -15.54 10.70
N GLU A 319 6.36 -16.72 10.70
CA GLU A 319 6.60 -17.44 11.94
C GLU A 319 7.65 -16.65 12.72
N LEU A 320 7.36 -16.45 14.00
CA LEU A 320 8.24 -15.90 15.01
C LEU A 320 9.49 -16.81 15.14
N GLU A 321 10.45 -16.66 14.23
CA GLU A 321 11.81 -17.15 14.41
C GLU A 321 12.49 -16.34 15.51
N GLU A 322 12.07 -16.54 16.77
CA GLU A 322 12.87 -16.31 17.99
C GLU A 322 12.03 -16.66 19.23
N LYS A 323 12.02 -17.96 19.59
CA LYS A 323 11.82 -18.41 20.98
C LYS A 323 12.27 -19.85 21.28
N ASN A 324 13.10 -20.46 20.44
CA ASN A 324 13.72 -21.77 20.72
C ASN A 324 15.25 -21.65 20.78
N GLY A 325 15.72 -20.76 21.66
CA GLY A 325 17.13 -20.50 21.84
C GLY A 325 17.48 -20.03 23.25
N ASP A 326 16.91 -20.64 24.29
CA ASP A 326 17.61 -20.77 25.56
C ASP A 326 17.00 -21.86 26.45
N SER A 327 17.49 -23.09 26.26
CA SER A 327 17.44 -24.13 27.28
C SER A 327 18.90 -24.55 27.50
N MET A 328 19.69 -23.65 28.09
CA MET A 328 20.96 -24.02 28.67
C MET A 328 20.71 -24.89 29.91
N ASP A 329 21.21 -26.11 29.81
CA ASP A 329 21.23 -27.13 30.83
C ASP A 329 21.90 -26.62 32.12
N HIS A 330 21.14 -26.57 33.21
CA HIS A 330 21.70 -26.60 34.56
C HIS A 330 21.49 -28.00 35.16
N GLU A 331 22.32 -28.95 34.74
CA GLU A 331 22.65 -30.12 35.55
C GLU A 331 23.45 -29.65 36.79
N GLY A 332 22.73 -29.32 37.84
CA GLY A 332 23.26 -29.09 39.18
C GLY A 332 23.24 -30.39 39.99
N HIS A 333 24.39 -31.04 40.09
CA HIS A 333 24.69 -32.20 40.92
C HIS A 333 24.01 -32.20 42.30
N ALA A 334 23.23 -33.25 42.58
CA ALA A 334 22.92 -33.69 43.93
C ALA A 334 24.06 -34.59 44.45
N GLY A 335 24.61 -34.26 45.62
CA GLY A 335 25.45 -35.16 46.41
C GLY A 335 26.42 -34.44 47.34
N HIS A 336 26.07 -34.26 48.62
CA HIS A 336 26.47 -35.16 49.70
C HIS A 336 26.00 -34.65 51.06
N MET A 337 25.54 -35.59 51.89
CA MET A 337 25.26 -35.43 53.31
C MET A 337 26.52 -35.13 54.11
N SER A 338 26.42 -34.22 55.08
CA SER A 338 26.87 -34.36 56.47
C SER A 338 26.19 -33.31 57.33
#